data_AF-A0A7V9ZMS9-F1
#
_entry.id   AF-A0A7V9ZMS9-F1
#
_cell.length_a   1.000
_cell.length_b   1.000
_cell.length_c   1.000
_cell.angle_alpha   90.00
_cell.angle_beta   90.00
_cell.angle_gamma   90.00
#
_symmetry.space_group_name_H-M   'P 1'
#
loop_
_entity.id
_entity.type
_entity.pdbx_description
1 polymer ?
#
loop_
_entity_poly.entity_id
_entity_poly.type
_entity_poly.pdbx_seq_one_letter_code
_entity_poly.pdbx_strand_id
1 'polypeptide(L)'
;MSNAHKPFFSRLSYSFGNEDWRVERKALNIRPTDRVICVTASGDRPLNLLMDPCAELISIDLNETQNFLLSLKVHAMKNLGFKEYLAFLGASNCDRRLENLAHLTPKLEKRSAQFWNQHKLLIQNGVLFQGAIEKWCKRFAGLMNFLRGKKINRLFEFDNLSEQQKFLKEEWNTYLWQKSCQIICHPKI
;
A
#
# COMPACT_ATOMS: atom_id res chain seq x y z
N MET A 1 -16.48 14.40 19.80
CA MET A 1 -15.73 13.22 19.28
C MET A 1 -14.28 13.62 19.10
N SER A 2 -13.35 12.86 19.71
CA SER A 2 -11.91 13.15 19.79
C SER A 2 -11.25 13.49 18.44
N ASN A 3 -10.46 14.57 18.40
CA ASN A 3 -9.71 15.06 17.22
C ASN A 3 -8.60 14.09 16.73
N ALA A 4 -8.35 12.97 17.43
CA ALA A 4 -7.30 12.02 17.07
C ALA A 4 -7.60 11.19 15.80
N HIS A 5 -8.87 11.05 15.41
CA HIS A 5 -9.26 10.26 14.23
C HIS A 5 -9.28 11.04 12.92
N LYS A 6 -9.39 12.38 12.97
CA LYS A 6 -9.42 13.23 11.76
C LYS A 6 -8.22 13.03 10.81
N PRO A 7 -6.97 12.89 11.29
CA PRO A 7 -5.83 12.73 10.39
C PRO A 7 -5.89 11.46 9.56
N PHE A 8 -6.48 10.37 10.06
CA PHE A 8 -6.56 9.10 9.34
C PHE A 8 -7.49 9.18 8.14
N PHE A 9 -8.66 9.82 8.29
CA PHE A 9 -9.68 9.93 7.25
C PHE A 9 -9.45 11.08 6.26
N SER A 10 -8.42 11.90 6.46
CA SER A 10 -8.10 13.05 5.61
C SER A 10 -6.71 12.97 4.97
N ARG A 11 -6.06 11.80 5.02
CA ARG A 11 -4.72 11.60 4.45
C ARG A 11 -4.64 10.30 3.66
N LEU A 12 -3.62 10.20 2.82
CA LEU A 12 -3.26 8.93 2.22
C LEU A 12 -2.63 8.01 3.28
N SER A 13 -3.39 7.04 3.77
CA SER A 13 -2.94 6.15 4.85
C SER A 13 -2.07 5.01 4.33
N TYR A 14 -2.47 4.44 3.18
CA TYR A 14 -1.80 3.36 2.46
C TYR A 14 -1.92 3.63 0.96
N SER A 15 -0.91 3.25 0.20
CA SER A 15 -0.77 3.46 -1.24
C SER A 15 -0.45 2.19 -2.01
N PHE A 16 -0.01 1.14 -1.31
CA PHE A 16 0.36 -0.15 -1.86
C PHE A 16 -0.12 -1.29 -0.95
N GLY A 17 -0.68 -2.35 -1.54
CA GLY A 17 -1.06 -3.59 -0.84
C GLY A 17 0.17 -4.44 -0.54
N ASN A 18 0.27 -4.98 0.68
CA ASN A 18 1.41 -5.77 1.13
C ASN A 18 1.09 -7.27 1.24
N GLU A 19 -0.14 -7.66 0.95
CA GLU A 19 -0.64 -9.03 1.00
C GLU A 19 -0.43 -9.79 -0.31
N ASP A 20 -0.27 -11.11 -0.22
CA ASP A 20 -0.32 -11.97 -1.41
C ASP A 20 -1.75 -12.12 -1.89
N TRP A 21 -2.10 -11.35 -2.92
CA TRP A 21 -3.44 -11.35 -3.51
C TRP A 21 -3.88 -12.72 -4.06
N ARG A 22 -2.95 -13.63 -4.37
CA ARG A 22 -3.29 -14.97 -4.90
C ARG A 22 -3.92 -15.85 -3.83
N VAL A 23 -3.52 -15.67 -2.56
CA VAL A 23 -4.10 -16.38 -1.43
C VAL A 23 -5.55 -15.97 -1.23
N GLU A 24 -5.81 -14.66 -1.22
CA GLU A 24 -7.15 -14.11 -1.08
C GLU A 24 -8.04 -14.50 -2.25
N ARG A 25 -7.55 -14.34 -3.49
CA ARG A 25 -8.25 -14.74 -4.70
C ARG A 25 -8.66 -16.21 -4.67
N LYS A 26 -7.73 -17.11 -4.31
CA LYS A 26 -8.00 -18.55 -4.19
C LYS A 26 -9.04 -18.86 -3.11
N ALA A 27 -8.96 -18.17 -1.97
CA ALA A 27 -9.88 -18.39 -0.86
C ALA A 27 -11.31 -17.93 -1.19
N LEU A 28 -11.45 -16.78 -1.88
CA LEU A 28 -12.76 -16.24 -2.25
C LEU A 28 -13.40 -16.99 -3.43
N ASN A 29 -12.59 -17.45 -4.40
CA ASN A 29 -13.05 -18.23 -5.55
C ASN A 29 -14.28 -17.59 -6.25
N ILE A 30 -14.15 -16.30 -6.55
CA ILE A 30 -15.20 -15.45 -7.10
C ILE A 30 -15.74 -16.04 -8.40
N ARG A 31 -17.07 -16.02 -8.55
CA ARG A 31 -17.79 -16.49 -9.73
C ARG A 31 -18.38 -15.32 -10.54
N PRO A 32 -18.64 -15.52 -11.84
CA PRO A 32 -19.26 -14.49 -12.70
C PRO A 32 -20.62 -13.97 -12.21
N THR A 33 -21.32 -14.72 -11.37
CA THR A 33 -22.62 -14.35 -10.78
C THR A 33 -22.49 -13.55 -9.48
N ASP A 34 -21.29 -13.50 -8.89
CA ASP A 34 -21.10 -12.93 -7.57
C ASP A 34 -21.05 -11.41 -7.62
N ARG A 35 -21.59 -10.78 -6.58
CA ARG A 35 -21.49 -9.34 -6.32
C ARG A 35 -20.59 -9.15 -5.11
N VAL A 36 -19.47 -8.47 -5.30
CA VAL A 36 -18.39 -8.38 -4.32
C VAL A 36 -18.37 -6.98 -3.71
N ILE A 37 -18.35 -6.90 -2.38
CA ILE A 37 -18.07 -5.66 -1.67
C ILE A 37 -16.66 -5.74 -1.10
N CYS A 38 -15.83 -4.73 -1.39
CA CYS A 38 -14.44 -4.68 -0.96
C CYS A 38 -14.16 -3.35 -0.27
N VAL A 39 -13.39 -3.41 0.83
CA VAL A 39 -12.81 -2.18 1.40
C VAL A 39 -11.73 -1.66 0.45
N THR A 40 -11.78 -0.37 0.08
CA THR A 40 -10.84 0.18 -0.92
C THR A 40 -9.40 0.06 -0.47
N ALA A 41 -9.07 0.47 0.77
CA ALA A 41 -7.72 0.43 1.31
C ALA A 41 -6.70 1.11 0.37
N SER A 42 -5.69 0.41 -0.13
CA SER A 42 -4.72 0.96 -1.10
C SER A 42 -5.26 1.04 -2.54
N GLY A 43 -6.44 0.49 -2.80
CA GLY A 43 -7.00 0.28 -4.14
C GLY A 43 -6.45 -0.95 -4.86
N ASP A 44 -5.43 -1.64 -4.34
CA ASP A 44 -4.86 -2.81 -5.03
C ASP A 44 -5.73 -4.05 -4.86
N ARG A 45 -6.28 -4.27 -3.66
CA ARG A 45 -7.20 -5.39 -3.40
C ARG A 45 -8.40 -5.42 -4.36
N PRO A 46 -9.22 -4.36 -4.51
CA PRO A 46 -10.34 -4.42 -5.44
C PRO A 46 -9.91 -4.66 -6.89
N LEU A 47 -8.75 -4.11 -7.31
CA LEU A 47 -8.20 -4.35 -8.65
C LEU A 47 -7.72 -5.81 -8.84
N ASN A 48 -7.12 -6.40 -7.82
CA ASN A 48 -6.68 -7.80 -7.85
C ASN A 48 -7.87 -8.78 -7.88
N LEU A 49 -8.97 -8.46 -7.17
CA LEU A 49 -10.19 -9.28 -7.21
C LEU A 49 -10.87 -9.25 -8.58
N LEU A 50 -10.75 -8.15 -9.33
CA LEU A 50 -11.22 -8.04 -10.72
C LEU A 50 -10.42 -8.89 -11.73
N MET A 51 -9.37 -9.59 -11.29
CA MET A 51 -8.70 -10.60 -12.12
C MET A 51 -9.56 -11.85 -12.35
N ASP A 52 -10.59 -12.06 -11.51
CA ASP A 52 -11.65 -13.03 -11.75
C ASP A 52 -12.92 -12.34 -12.24
N PRO A 53 -13.69 -12.96 -13.14
CA PRO A 53 -14.98 -12.43 -13.55
C PRO A 53 -15.95 -12.43 -12.36
N CYS A 54 -16.60 -11.28 -12.14
CA CYS A 54 -17.71 -11.09 -11.20
C CYS A 54 -18.83 -10.31 -11.88
N ALA A 55 -20.05 -10.40 -11.35
CA ALA A 55 -21.17 -9.60 -11.84
C ALA A 55 -20.96 -8.12 -11.52
N GLU A 56 -20.44 -7.83 -10.32
CA GLU A 56 -20.19 -6.48 -9.85
C GLU A 56 -19.13 -6.50 -8.73
N LEU A 57 -18.27 -5.48 -8.70
CA LEU A 57 -17.41 -5.20 -7.55
C LEU A 57 -17.60 -3.76 -7.10
N ILE A 58 -18.03 -3.60 -5.85
CA ILE A 58 -18.22 -2.30 -5.19
C ILE A 58 -17.09 -2.09 -4.19
N SER A 59 -16.28 -1.07 -4.42
CA SER A 59 -15.20 -0.67 -3.51
C SER A 59 -15.64 0.50 -2.64
N ILE A 60 -15.48 0.40 -1.33
CA ILE A 60 -15.92 1.43 -0.37
C ILE A 60 -14.84 1.68 0.68
N ASP A 61 -14.62 2.94 1.02
CA ASP A 61 -13.76 3.34 2.15
C ASP A 61 -14.34 4.57 2.83
N LEU A 62 -14.23 4.61 4.15
CA LEU A 62 -14.59 5.78 4.95
C LEU A 62 -13.60 6.94 4.75
N ASN A 63 -12.35 6.64 4.39
CA ASN A 63 -11.37 7.63 3.99
C ASN A 63 -11.51 7.92 2.50
N GLU A 64 -12.11 9.07 2.17
CA GLU A 64 -12.33 9.51 0.78
C GLU A 64 -11.02 9.57 -0.04
N THR A 65 -9.89 9.83 0.62
CA THR A 65 -8.56 9.83 -0.03
C THR A 65 -8.21 8.49 -0.65
N GLN A 66 -8.65 7.38 -0.05
CA GLN A 66 -8.42 6.04 -0.59
C GLN A 66 -9.28 5.75 -1.81
N ASN A 67 -10.52 6.24 -1.82
CA ASN A 67 -11.37 6.17 -3.00
C ASN A 67 -10.78 7.03 -4.14
N PHE A 68 -10.17 8.18 -3.82
CA PHE A 68 -9.43 8.97 -4.81
C PHE A 68 -8.20 8.26 -5.36
N LEU A 69 -7.49 7.47 -4.55
CA LEU A 69 -6.35 6.66 -5.00
C LEU A 69 -6.80 5.56 -5.96
N LEU A 70 -7.86 4.82 -5.62
CA LEU A 70 -8.40 3.81 -6.52
C LEU A 70 -8.84 4.45 -7.85
N SER A 71 -9.57 5.57 -7.79
CA SER A 71 -10.00 6.30 -8.99
C SER A 71 -8.81 6.71 -9.86
N LEU A 72 -7.74 7.24 -9.26
CA LEU A 72 -6.51 7.58 -9.96
C LEU A 72 -5.88 6.36 -10.64
N LYS A 73 -5.74 5.24 -9.91
CA LYS A 73 -5.16 4.00 -10.43
C LYS A 73 -5.97 3.46 -11.61
N VAL A 74 -7.30 3.42 -11.50
CA VAL A 74 -8.20 2.96 -12.57
C VAL A 74 -8.06 3.83 -13.82
N HIS A 75 -8.09 5.16 -13.67
CA HIS A 75 -7.96 6.06 -14.82
C HIS A 75 -6.57 5.99 -15.44
N ALA A 76 -5.51 5.86 -14.63
CA ALA A 76 -4.16 5.66 -15.12
C ALA A 76 -4.02 4.34 -15.90
N MET A 77 -4.56 3.22 -15.38
CA MET A 77 -4.56 1.93 -16.10
C MET A 77 -5.29 2.01 -17.45
N LYS A 78 -6.40 2.76 -17.50
CA LYS A 78 -7.21 2.90 -18.72
C LYS A 78 -6.59 3.80 -19.80
N ASN A 79 -5.67 4.70 -19.43
CA ASN A 79 -5.19 5.77 -20.33
C ASN A 79 -3.67 5.74 -20.56
N LEU A 80 -2.90 5.00 -19.75
CA LEU A 80 -1.46 4.90 -19.89
C LEU A 80 -1.07 3.49 -20.33
N GLY A 81 -0.02 3.37 -21.15
CA GLY A 81 0.58 2.08 -21.44
C GLY A 81 1.19 1.44 -20.19
N PHE A 82 1.35 0.12 -20.16
CA PHE A 82 1.82 -0.62 -18.97
C PHE A 82 3.11 -0.03 -18.34
N LYS A 83 4.13 0.27 -19.16
CA LYS A 83 5.37 0.86 -18.65
C LYS A 83 5.17 2.28 -18.10
N GLU A 84 4.34 3.08 -18.76
CA GLU A 84 4.02 4.44 -18.32
C GLU A 84 3.18 4.44 -17.04
N TYR A 85 2.29 3.47 -16.88
CA TYR A 85 1.52 3.25 -15.66
C TYR A 85 2.45 2.93 -14.48
N LEU A 86 3.36 1.97 -14.64
CA LEU A 86 4.35 1.64 -13.59
C LEU A 86 5.23 2.84 -13.22
N ALA A 87 5.69 3.57 -14.24
CA ALA A 87 6.50 4.77 -14.08
C ALA A 87 5.72 5.89 -13.36
N PHE A 88 4.47 6.12 -13.76
CA PHE A 88 3.55 7.07 -13.13
C PHE A 88 3.32 6.73 -11.66
N LEU A 89 3.09 5.45 -11.36
CA LEU A 89 2.90 4.98 -10.00
C LEU A 89 4.15 5.14 -9.12
N GLY A 90 5.36 5.09 -9.69
CA GLY A 90 6.60 5.18 -8.92
C GLY A 90 7.39 3.88 -8.80
N ALA A 91 7.01 2.84 -9.55
CA ALA A 91 7.77 1.58 -9.61
C ALA A 91 9.05 1.70 -10.45
N SER A 92 9.13 2.72 -11.31
CA SER A 92 10.31 3.09 -12.08
C SER A 92 10.44 4.61 -12.21
N ASN A 93 11.61 5.09 -12.60
CA ASN A 93 11.88 6.52 -12.78
C ASN A 93 10.98 7.13 -13.86
N CYS A 94 10.51 8.36 -13.63
CA CYS A 94 9.61 9.06 -14.53
C CYS A 94 9.64 10.57 -14.28
N ASP A 95 9.97 11.35 -15.31
CA ASP A 95 9.96 12.81 -15.23
C ASP A 95 8.60 13.41 -15.63
N ARG A 96 7.72 12.60 -16.26
CA ARG A 96 6.43 13.03 -16.82
C ARG A 96 5.23 12.79 -15.89
N ARG A 97 5.44 12.52 -14.60
CA ARG A 97 4.31 12.17 -13.69
C ARG A 97 3.27 13.28 -13.57
N LEU A 98 3.69 14.54 -13.53
CA LEU A 98 2.79 15.68 -13.44
C LEU A 98 2.06 15.97 -14.76
N GLU A 99 2.71 15.70 -15.90
CA GLU A 99 2.06 15.75 -17.22
C GLU A 99 0.98 14.68 -17.34
N ASN A 100 1.30 13.45 -16.94
CA ASN A 100 0.35 12.35 -16.87
C ASN A 100 -0.82 12.69 -15.94
N LEU A 101 -0.56 13.28 -14.77
CA LEU A 101 -1.63 13.76 -13.89
C LEU A 101 -2.51 14.81 -14.57
N ALA A 102 -1.93 15.78 -15.28
CA ALA A 102 -2.69 16.79 -16.01
C ALA A 102 -3.58 16.16 -17.09
N HIS A 103 -3.08 15.13 -17.79
CA HIS A 103 -3.84 14.38 -18.79
C HIS A 103 -4.99 13.54 -18.18
N LEU A 104 -4.80 13.03 -16.96
CA LEU A 104 -5.80 12.23 -16.24
C LEU A 104 -6.83 13.09 -15.52
N THR A 105 -6.46 14.27 -15.05
CA THR A 105 -7.29 15.16 -14.21
C THR A 105 -8.70 15.41 -14.78
N PRO A 106 -8.90 15.71 -16.07
CA PRO A 106 -10.22 15.92 -16.64
C PRO A 106 -11.13 14.68 -16.64
N LYS A 107 -10.54 13.48 -16.47
CA LYS A 107 -11.25 12.20 -16.45
C LYS A 107 -11.65 11.77 -15.03
N LEU A 108 -11.05 12.38 -14.02
CA LEU A 108 -11.35 12.09 -12.62
C LEU A 108 -12.61 12.82 -12.17
N GLU A 109 -13.28 12.27 -11.16
CA GLU A 109 -14.32 12.98 -10.45
C GLU A 109 -13.77 14.30 -9.85
N LYS A 110 -14.58 15.35 -9.83
CA LYS A 110 -14.19 16.71 -9.41
C LYS A 110 -13.41 16.74 -8.08
N ARG A 111 -13.87 16.02 -7.05
CA ARG A 111 -13.21 15.99 -5.74
C ARG A 111 -11.85 15.29 -5.80
N SER A 112 -11.76 14.16 -6.51
CA SER A 112 -10.50 13.45 -6.74
C SER A 112 -9.50 14.31 -7.51
N ALA A 113 -9.94 14.96 -8.58
CA ALA A 113 -9.13 15.90 -9.36
C ALA A 113 -8.59 17.06 -8.50
N GLN A 114 -9.44 17.66 -7.66
CA GLN A 114 -9.04 18.72 -6.74
C GLN A 114 -8.00 18.22 -5.73
N PHE A 115 -8.23 17.06 -5.12
CA PHE A 115 -7.31 16.45 -4.17
C PHE A 115 -5.92 16.26 -4.78
N TRP A 116 -5.81 15.62 -5.96
CA TRP A 116 -4.51 15.36 -6.58
C TRP A 116 -3.81 16.64 -7.06
N ASN A 117 -4.56 17.66 -7.47
CA ASN A 117 -4.00 18.96 -7.81
C ASN A 117 -3.43 19.71 -6.61
N GLN A 118 -4.02 19.54 -5.42
CA GLN A 118 -3.49 20.09 -4.16
C GLN A 118 -2.29 19.27 -3.65
N HIS A 119 -2.21 17.98 -3.99
CA HIS A 119 -1.20 17.05 -3.50
C HIS A 119 -0.23 16.57 -4.60
N LYS A 120 0.12 17.46 -5.55
CA LYS A 120 1.00 17.14 -6.70
C LYS A 120 2.35 16.52 -6.30
N LEU A 121 2.90 16.89 -5.14
CA LEU A 121 4.14 16.30 -4.64
C LEU A 121 4.04 14.79 -4.39
N LEU A 122 2.87 14.27 -3.99
CA LEU A 122 2.67 12.82 -3.86
C LEU A 122 2.78 12.13 -5.22
N ILE A 123 2.28 12.76 -6.27
CA ILE A 123 2.35 12.23 -7.64
C ILE A 123 3.76 12.37 -8.21
N GLN A 124 4.41 13.52 -8.03
CA GLN A 124 5.77 13.77 -8.51
C GLN A 124 6.76 12.73 -7.97
N ASN A 125 6.62 12.36 -6.70
CA ASN A 125 7.47 11.35 -6.04
C ASN A 125 7.12 9.89 -6.43
N GLY A 126 6.09 9.68 -7.26
CA GLY A 126 5.47 8.38 -7.46
C GLY A 126 4.55 8.07 -6.29
N VAL A 127 3.26 7.84 -6.57
CA VAL A 127 2.22 7.66 -5.53
C VAL A 127 2.42 6.38 -4.72
N LEU A 128 3.12 5.38 -5.26
CA LEU A 128 3.55 4.20 -4.52
C LEU A 128 4.50 4.63 -3.38
N PHE A 129 4.27 4.06 -2.20
CA PHE A 129 5.00 4.37 -0.97
C PHE A 129 4.78 5.78 -0.40
N GLN A 130 3.75 6.49 -0.86
CA GLN A 130 3.40 7.81 -0.33
C GLN A 130 2.42 7.77 0.84
N GLY A 131 1.82 6.61 1.10
CA GLY A 131 0.98 6.41 2.27
C GLY A 131 1.73 6.58 3.58
N ALA A 132 1.00 6.96 4.62
CA ALA A 132 1.57 7.21 5.93
C ALA A 132 2.26 5.97 6.53
N ILE A 133 1.70 4.79 6.28
CA ILE A 133 2.24 3.53 6.80
C ILE A 133 3.52 3.16 6.06
N GLU A 134 3.59 3.33 4.75
CA GLU A 134 4.82 3.08 3.98
C GLU A 134 5.93 4.06 4.36
N LYS A 135 5.61 5.34 4.57
CA LYS A 135 6.57 6.34 5.07
C LYS A 135 7.09 5.97 6.46
N TRP A 136 6.22 5.47 7.33
CA TRP A 136 6.61 4.98 8.65
C TRP A 136 7.50 3.73 8.53
N CYS A 137 7.09 2.73 7.74
CA CYS A 137 7.84 1.51 7.48
C CYS A 137 9.23 1.81 6.90
N LYS A 138 9.36 2.77 5.98
CA LYS A 138 10.65 3.18 5.41
C LYS A 138 11.60 3.75 6.47
N ARG A 139 11.10 4.60 7.37
CA ARG A 139 11.89 5.14 8.49
C ARG A 139 12.28 4.04 9.48
N PHE A 140 11.33 3.18 9.82
CA PHE A 140 11.55 2.07 10.73
C PHE A 140 12.56 1.07 10.16
N ALA A 141 12.48 0.76 8.86
CA ALA A 141 13.45 -0.08 8.16
C ALA A 141 14.87 0.52 8.23
N GLY A 142 15.02 1.84 8.07
CA GLY A 142 16.31 2.51 8.23
C GLY A 142 16.89 2.33 9.64
N LEU A 143 16.08 2.53 10.67
CA LEU A 143 16.47 2.29 12.07
C LEU A 143 16.84 0.82 12.33
N MET A 144 16.03 -0.11 11.82
CA MET A 144 16.26 -1.55 11.99
C MET A 144 17.52 -2.00 11.26
N ASN A 145 17.80 -1.45 10.07
CA ASN A 145 19.03 -1.72 9.35
C ASN A 145 20.26 -1.21 10.13
N PHE A 146 20.15 -0.04 10.77
CA PHE A 146 21.21 0.47 11.64
C PHE A 146 21.45 -0.42 12.86
N LEU A 147 20.39 -0.86 13.56
CA LEU A 147 20.51 -1.64 14.79
C LEU A 147 20.83 -3.13 14.54
N ARG A 148 20.32 -3.70 13.44
CA ARG A 148 20.26 -5.15 13.20
C ARG A 148 20.56 -5.55 11.75
N GLY A 149 21.16 -4.69 10.93
CA GLY A 149 21.39 -4.94 9.50
C GLY A 149 22.04 -6.30 9.19
N LYS A 150 23.08 -6.70 9.94
CA LYS A 150 23.70 -8.03 9.77
C LYS A 150 22.72 -9.18 10.00
N LYS A 151 21.86 -9.08 11.02
CA LYS A 151 20.84 -10.09 11.32
C LYS A 151 19.71 -10.09 10.29
N ILE A 152 19.36 -8.92 9.74
CA ILE A 152 18.37 -8.78 8.66
C ILE A 152 18.89 -9.45 7.39
N ASN A 153 20.12 -9.14 6.97
CA ASN A 153 20.73 -9.79 5.81
C ASN A 153 20.79 -11.31 6.01
N ARG A 154 21.27 -11.75 7.17
CA ARG A 154 21.33 -13.18 7.51
C ARG A 154 19.96 -13.86 7.45
N LEU A 155 18.89 -13.19 7.90
CA LEU A 155 17.53 -13.73 7.84
C LEU A 155 17.10 -14.04 6.39
N PHE A 156 17.49 -13.19 5.44
CA PHE A 156 17.14 -13.32 4.02
C PHE A 156 18.09 -14.24 3.22
N GLU A 157 19.24 -14.62 3.79
CA GLU A 157 20.21 -15.54 3.18
C GLU A 157 19.89 -17.03 3.43
N PHE A 158 18.92 -17.35 4.30
CA PHE A 158 18.58 -18.76 4.57
C PHE A 158 17.72 -19.35 3.45
N ASP A 159 18.20 -20.46 2.89
CA ASP A 159 17.42 -21.30 1.95
C ASP A 159 16.62 -22.41 2.65
N ASN A 160 16.89 -22.66 3.93
CA ASN A 160 16.22 -23.67 4.74
C ASN A 160 15.32 -23.02 5.82
N LEU A 161 14.02 -23.36 5.81
CA LEU A 161 13.05 -22.79 6.74
C LEU A 161 13.32 -23.18 8.21
N SER A 162 13.76 -24.41 8.48
CA SER A 162 14.06 -24.87 9.84
C SER A 162 15.25 -24.12 10.44
N GLU A 163 16.29 -23.88 9.64
CA GLU A 163 17.44 -23.06 10.04
C GLU A 163 17.05 -21.59 10.27
N GLN A 164 16.24 -21.02 9.38
CA GLN A 164 15.71 -19.67 9.54
C GLN A 164 14.90 -19.53 10.84
N GLN A 165 14.04 -20.50 11.14
CA GLN A 165 13.25 -20.53 12.39
C GLN A 165 14.15 -20.65 13.62
N LYS A 166 15.21 -21.47 13.57
CA LYS A 166 16.19 -21.59 14.64
C LYS A 166 16.89 -20.26 14.89
N PHE A 167 17.38 -19.61 13.84
CA PHE A 167 17.98 -18.27 13.91
C PHE A 167 17.02 -17.24 14.53
N LEU A 168 15.75 -17.25 14.12
CA LEU A 168 14.74 -16.35 14.69
C LEU A 168 14.55 -16.56 16.19
N LYS A 169 14.55 -17.81 16.66
CA LYS A 169 14.35 -18.13 18.08
C LYS A 169 15.59 -17.84 18.93
N GLU A 170 16.76 -18.26 18.46
CA GLU A 170 17.99 -18.27 19.27
C GLU A 170 18.77 -16.97 19.15
N GLU A 171 18.79 -16.36 17.96
CA GLU A 171 19.62 -15.19 17.70
C GLU A 171 18.82 -13.90 17.54
N TRP A 172 17.67 -13.94 16.86
CA TRP A 172 16.87 -12.74 16.66
C TRP A 172 16.13 -12.33 17.95
N ASN A 173 15.45 -13.28 18.59
CA ASN A 173 14.52 -13.07 19.69
C ASN A 173 15.20 -12.87 21.05
N THR A 174 16.00 -11.80 21.16
CA THR A 174 16.69 -11.46 22.42
C THR A 174 15.75 -10.80 23.44
N TYR A 175 16.14 -10.80 24.72
CA TYR A 175 15.38 -10.13 25.78
C TYR A 175 15.11 -8.64 25.49
N LEU A 176 16.13 -7.91 25.02
CA LEU A 176 16.00 -6.50 24.64
C LEU A 176 15.00 -6.31 23.49
N TRP A 177 15.01 -7.22 22.52
CA TRP A 177 14.05 -7.20 21.42
C TRP A 177 12.61 -7.37 21.93
N GLN A 178 12.38 -8.40 22.75
CA GLN A 178 11.06 -8.65 23.35
C GLN A 178 10.57 -7.46 24.16
N LYS A 179 11.42 -6.86 25.02
CA LYS A 179 11.06 -5.69 25.80
C LYS A 179 10.76 -4.47 24.94
N SER A 180 11.55 -4.23 23.90
CA SER A 180 11.27 -3.13 22.96
C SER A 180 9.94 -3.32 22.24
N CYS A 181 9.62 -4.53 21.76
CA CYS A 181 8.32 -4.84 21.17
C CYS A 181 7.17 -4.67 22.17
N GLN A 182 7.33 -5.12 23.42
CA GLN A 182 6.30 -4.95 24.47
C GLN A 182 5.99 -3.48 24.74
N ILE A 183 7.00 -2.60 24.70
CA ILE A 183 6.82 -1.17 24.91
C ILE A 183 6.21 -0.52 23.66
N ILE A 184 6.78 -0.76 22.48
CA ILE A 184 6.37 -0.10 21.23
C ILE A 184 4.96 -0.55 20.79
N CYS A 185 4.63 -1.83 20.99
CA CYS A 185 3.33 -2.39 20.61
C CYS A 185 2.33 -2.39 21.78
N HIS A 186 2.61 -1.69 22.88
CA HIS A 186 1.69 -1.63 24.00
C HIS A 186 0.42 -0.86 23.58
N PRO A 187 -0.79 -1.42 23.75
CA PRO A 187 -2.05 -0.83 23.24
C PRO A 187 -2.48 0.49 23.93
N LYS A 188 -1.65 1.03 24.84
CA LYS A 188 -1.87 2.29 25.55
C LYS A 188 -0.90 3.41 25.13
N ILE A 189 -0.03 3.13 24.16
CA ILE A 189 0.83 4.10 23.46
C ILE A 189 0.31 4.19 22.02
#